data_AF-A0A4Y1ZTB7-F1
#
_entry.id   AF-A0A4Y1ZTB7-F1
#
_cell.length_a   1.000
_cell.length_b   1.000
_cell.length_c   1.000
_cell.angle_alpha   90.00
_cell.angle_beta   90.00
_cell.angle_gamma   90.00
#
_symmetry.space_group_name_H-M   'P 1'
#
loop_
_entity.id
_entity.type
_entity.pdbx_description
1 polymer ?
#
loop_
_entity_poly.entity_id
_entity_poly.type
_entity_poly.pdbx_seq_one_letter_code
_entity_poly.pdbx_strand_id
1 'polypeptide(L)'
;MSGWSLIQHPPYSPDLAPSDFHLFGPLKRHIGGKHFADDEDIQHELLLWMRQQPKEFYAAGTGALIKRWDKCINIGGDYVAK
;
A
#
# COMPACT_ATOMS: atom_id res chain seq x y z
N MET A 1 -0.09 19.94 -18.86
CA MET A 1 0.61 18.69 -18.52
C MET A 1 0.96 18.76 -17.04
N SER A 2 0.54 17.80 -16.25
CA SER A 2 0.85 17.78 -14.81
C SER A 2 2.36 17.54 -14.63
N GLY A 3 3.07 18.40 -13.88
CA GLY A 3 4.53 18.37 -13.70
C GLY A 3 5.08 17.21 -12.85
N TRP A 4 4.48 16.03 -12.93
CA TRP A 4 4.87 14.84 -12.17
C TRP A 4 5.95 14.05 -12.90
N SER A 5 6.89 13.51 -12.14
CA SER A 5 7.85 12.50 -12.63
C SER A 5 7.31 11.10 -12.33
N LEU A 6 7.32 10.22 -13.33
CA LEU A 6 6.90 8.83 -13.18
C LEU A 6 8.06 7.98 -12.66
N ILE A 7 7.83 7.25 -11.57
CA ILE A 7 8.78 6.26 -11.04
C ILE A 7 8.58 4.96 -11.82
N GLN A 8 9.67 4.36 -12.31
CA GLN A 8 9.60 3.06 -12.99
C GLN A 8 9.19 1.97 -11.99
N HIS A 9 8.22 1.14 -12.39
CA HIS A 9 7.73 0.02 -11.59
C HIS A 9 7.81 -1.27 -12.41
N PRO A 10 8.55 -2.29 -11.95
CA PRO A 10 8.63 -3.57 -12.66
C PRO A 10 7.28 -4.29 -12.69
N PRO A 11 7.01 -5.09 -13.73
CA PRO A 11 5.78 -5.87 -13.83
C PRO A 11 5.73 -6.93 -12.71
N TYR A 12 4.53 -7.22 -12.22
CA TYR A 12 4.25 -8.25 -11.21
C TYR A 12 4.98 -8.06 -9.86
N SER A 13 5.29 -6.83 -9.45
CA SER A 13 6.01 -6.55 -8.19
C SER A 13 5.16 -5.85 -7.12
N PRO A 14 4.06 -6.46 -6.64
CA PRO A 14 3.26 -5.88 -5.55
C PRO A 14 4.05 -5.77 -4.23
N ASP A 15 5.09 -6.57 -4.06
CA ASP A 15 6.07 -6.47 -2.96
C ASP A 15 6.91 -5.18 -3.03
N LEU A 16 6.91 -4.46 -4.15
CA LEU A 16 7.56 -3.15 -4.32
C LEU A 16 6.56 -1.98 -4.38
N ALA A 17 5.26 -2.24 -4.23
CA ALA A 17 4.22 -1.22 -4.20
C ALA A 17 3.74 -0.96 -2.76
N PRO A 18 3.95 0.25 -2.20
CA PRO A 18 3.53 0.56 -0.82
C PRO A 18 2.03 0.33 -0.57
N SER A 19 1.19 0.53 -1.59
CA SER A 19 -0.23 0.22 -1.52
C SER A 19 -0.48 -1.25 -1.18
N ASP A 20 0.23 -2.18 -1.82
CA ASP A 20 0.01 -3.62 -1.67
C ASP A 20 0.71 -4.24 -0.47
N PHE A 21 1.96 -3.85 -0.22
CA PHE A 21 2.71 -4.44 0.90
C PHE A 21 2.37 -3.83 2.25
N HIS A 22 1.89 -2.59 2.29
CA HIS A 22 1.67 -1.85 3.55
C HIS A 22 0.20 -1.44 3.77
N LEU A 23 -0.43 -0.76 2.81
CA LEU A 23 -1.75 -0.13 3.03
C LEU A 23 -2.92 -1.13 2.98
N PHE A 24 -3.00 -1.93 1.91
CA PHE A 24 -4.17 -2.76 1.63
C PHE A 24 -4.32 -3.95 2.57
N GLY A 25 -3.24 -4.43 3.19
CA GLY A 25 -3.31 -5.52 4.16
C GLY A 25 -4.17 -5.15 5.37
N PRO A 26 -3.78 -4.12 6.16
CA PRO A 26 -4.57 -3.59 7.26
C PRO A 26 -5.98 -3.15 6.84
N LEU A 27 -6.12 -2.49 5.68
CA LEU A 27 -7.43 -2.06 5.18
C LEU A 27 -8.36 -3.24 4.93
N LYS A 28 -7.89 -4.29 4.23
CA LYS A 28 -8.67 -5.51 3.98
C LYS A 28 -9.06 -6.22 5.27
N ARG A 29 -8.21 -6.20 6.30
CA ARG A 29 -8.56 -6.73 7.63
C ARG A 29 -9.66 -5.91 8.29
N HIS A 30 -9.65 -4.59 8.13
CA HIS A 30 -10.66 -3.70 8.71
C HIS A 30 -12.04 -3.87 8.06
N ILE A 31 -12.09 -4.06 6.75
CA ILE A 31 -13.36 -4.25 6.01
C ILE A 31 -13.77 -5.71 5.89
N GLY A 32 -12.89 -6.65 6.23
CA GLY A 32 -13.13 -8.07 6.12
C GLY A 32 -14.33 -8.51 6.96
N GLY A 33 -15.29 -9.19 6.32
CA GLY A 33 -16.50 -9.70 6.98
C GLY A 33 -17.57 -8.65 7.28
N LYS A 34 -17.35 -7.38 6.91
CA LYS A 34 -18.39 -6.35 6.96
C LYS A 34 -19.28 -6.43 5.73
N HIS A 35 -20.59 -6.28 5.94
CA HIS A 35 -21.56 -6.07 4.87
C HIS A 35 -21.94 -4.59 4.84
N PHE A 36 -21.88 -3.99 3.65
CA PHE A 36 -22.28 -2.61 3.39
C PHE A 36 -23.56 -2.63 2.54
N ALA A 37 -24.47 -1.68 2.75
CA ALA A 37 -25.74 -1.67 2.03
C ALA A 37 -25.57 -1.16 0.59
N ASP A 38 -24.65 -0.22 0.38
CA ASP A 38 -24.34 0.42 -0.89
C ASP A 38 -22.87 0.85 -1.00
N ASP A 39 -22.54 1.50 -2.12
CA ASP A 39 -21.18 1.97 -2.42
C ASP A 39 -20.81 3.20 -1.56
N GLU A 40 -21.78 4.03 -1.19
CA GLU A 40 -21.58 5.20 -0.33
C GLU A 40 -21.13 4.78 1.07
N ASP A 41 -21.75 3.74 1.63
CA ASP A 41 -21.40 3.17 2.94
C ASP A 41 -19.95 2.68 2.98
N ILE A 42 -19.51 1.91 1.99
CA ILE A 42 -18.12 1.42 1.94
C ILE A 42 -17.15 2.57 1.69
N GLN A 43 -17.47 3.53 0.83
CA GLN A 43 -16.63 4.72 0.62
C GLN A 43 -16.45 5.52 1.91
N HIS A 44 -17.52 5.72 2.68
CA HIS A 44 -17.47 6.42 3.96
C HIS A 44 -16.57 5.69 4.96
N GLU A 45 -16.74 4.38 5.12
CA GLU A 45 -15.95 3.55 6.03
C GLU A 45 -14.46 3.55 5.66
N LEU A 46 -14.14 3.44 4.36
CA LEU A 46 -12.77 3.51 3.85
C LEU A 46 -12.13 4.86 4.15
N LEU A 47 -12.84 5.96 3.91
CA LEU A 47 -12.34 7.31 4.18
C LEU A 47 -12.13 7.56 5.67
N LEU A 48 -13.06 7.09 6.52
CA LEU A 48 -12.90 7.18 7.98
C LEU A 48 -11.68 6.40 8.44
N TRP A 49 -11.53 5.14 8.01
CA TRP A 49 -10.40 4.31 8.38
C TRP A 49 -9.07 4.95 7.96
N MET A 50 -8.97 5.47 6.74
CA MET A 50 -7.76 6.16 6.26
C MET A 50 -7.43 7.39 7.11
N ARG A 51 -8.43 8.20 7.47
CA ARG A 51 -8.23 9.42 8.30
C ARG A 51 -7.81 9.09 9.74
N GLN A 52 -8.17 7.92 10.24
CA GLN A 52 -7.81 7.47 11.59
C GLN A 52 -6.37 6.93 11.67
N GLN A 53 -5.73 6.60 10.54
CA GLN A 53 -4.36 6.10 10.57
C GLN A 53 -3.39 7.22 10.98
N PRO A 54 -2.44 6.94 11.88
CA PRO A 54 -1.44 7.92 12.29
C PRO A 54 -0.54 8.31 11.11
N LYS A 55 0.06 9.50 11.13
CA LYS A 55 0.96 9.95 10.04
C LYS A 55 2.14 8.99 9.86
N GLU A 56 2.60 8.43 10.97
CA GLU A 56 3.67 7.46 11.08
C GLU A 56 3.34 6.17 10.33
N PHE A 57 2.06 5.79 10.23
CA PHE A 57 1.64 4.65 9.43
C PHE A 57 1.99 4.88 7.96
N TYR A 58 1.62 6.02 7.39
CA TYR A 58 1.93 6.34 5.99
C TYR A 58 3.43 6.52 5.76
N ALA A 59 4.11 7.20 6.68
CA ALA A 59 5.56 7.40 6.61
C ALA A 59 6.33 6.07 6.63
N ALA A 60 5.88 5.10 7.44
CA ALA A 60 6.49 3.77 7.51
C ALA A 60 6.38 3.02 6.17
N GLY A 61 5.23 3.07 5.50
CA GLY A 61 5.03 2.42 4.19
C GLY A 61 5.97 2.99 3.12
N THR A 62 6.07 4.31 3.03
CA THR A 62 7.00 4.97 2.10
C THR A 62 8.46 4.72 2.48
N GLY A 63 8.81 4.80 3.76
CA GLY A 63 10.18 4.56 4.23
C GLY A 63 10.66 3.11 4.05
N ALA A 64 9.74 2.14 4.07
CA ALA A 64 10.06 0.74 3.80
C ALA A 64 10.44 0.47 2.33
N LEU A 65 10.08 1.36 1.40
CA LEU A 65 10.33 1.19 -0.03
C LEU A 65 11.83 1.09 -0.34
N ILE A 66 12.66 1.95 0.27
CA ILE A 66 14.12 1.94 0.08
C ILE A 66 14.72 0.60 0.50
N LYS A 67 14.30 0.08 1.67
CA LYS A 67 14.79 -1.21 2.18
C LYS A 67 14.34 -2.38 1.31
N ARG A 68 13.13 -2.31 0.75
CA ARG A 68 12.59 -3.35 -0.16
C ARG A 68 13.32 -3.35 -1.50
N TRP A 69 13.62 -2.18 -2.07
CA TRP A 69 14.43 -2.08 -3.29
C TRP A 69 15.84 -2.65 -3.08
N ASP A 70 16.52 -2.27 -2.01
CA ASP A 70 17.84 -2.81 -1.67
C ASP A 70 17.80 -4.35 -1.55
N LYS A 71 16.82 -4.87 -0.83
CA LYS A 71 16.63 -6.33 -0.71
C LYS A 71 16.37 -7.00 -2.06
N CYS A 72 15.49 -6.45 -2.89
CA CYS A 72 15.18 -6.96 -4.22
C CYS A 72 16.43 -7.05 -5.09
N ILE A 73 17.28 -6.02 -5.08
CA ILE A 73 18.58 -6.01 -5.79
C ILE A 73 19.49 -7.11 -5.25
N ASN A 74 19.62 -7.22 -3.93
CA ASN A 74 20.51 -8.18 -3.27
C ASN A 74 20.10 -9.65 -3.47
N ILE A 75 18.83 -9.93 -3.79
CA ILE A 75 18.34 -11.28 -4.12
C ILE A 75 18.17 -11.49 -5.64
N GLY A 76 18.78 -10.65 -6.48
CA GLY A 76 18.79 -10.84 -7.92
C GLY A 76 17.44 -10.59 -8.60
N GLY A 77 16.58 -9.78 -8.00
CA GLY A 77 15.25 -9.44 -8.52
C GLY A 77 14.14 -10.42 -8.12
N ASP A 78 14.43 -11.41 -7.26
CA ASP A 78 13.41 -12.31 -6.71
C ASP A 78 12.46 -11.57 -5.74
N TYR A 79 11.35 -12.22 -5.37
CA TYR A 79 10.30 -11.64 -4.55
C TYR A 79 10.75 -11.32 -3.12
N VAL A 80 10.45 -10.10 -2.69
CA VAL A 80 10.68 -9.66 -1.32
C VAL A 80 9.53 -10.13 -0.43
N ALA A 81 9.81 -11.13 0.41
CA ALA A 81 8.88 -11.58 1.45
C ALA A 81 8.38 -10.41 2.32
N LYS A 82 7.09 -10.49 2.70
CA LYS A 82 6.42 -9.51 3.57
C LYS A 82 7.00 -9.47 4.97
#